data_AF-A0A8J3IEP2-F1
#
_entry.id   AF-A0A8J3IEP2-F1
#
_cell.length_a   1.000
_cell.length_b   1.000
_cell.length_c   1.000
_cell.angle_alpha   90.00
_cell.angle_beta   90.00
_cell.angle_gamma   90.00
#
_symmetry.space_group_name_H-M   'P 1'
#
loop_
_entity.id
_entity.type
_entity.pdbx_description
1 polymer ?
#
loop_
_entity_poly.entity_id
_entity_poly.type
_entity_poly.pdbx_seq_one_letter_code
_entity_poly.pdbx_strand_id
1 'polypeptide(L)' 'MSSYLRVRGQRAALELLVVEVYRRSTNWQQEYYTVHQTIHLDQFDLELPLDAIYEGVF' A
#
# COMPACT_ATOMS: atom_id res chain seq x y z
N MET A 1 11.64 -4.23 -13.99
CA MET A 1 11.12 -2.89 -13.61
C MET A 1 11.16 -2.82 -12.08
N SER A 2 11.41 -1.65 -11.45
CA SER A 2 11.51 -1.50 -9.98
C SER A 2 10.30 -0.74 -9.41
N SER A 3 9.70 -1.25 -8.33
CA SER A 3 8.64 -0.61 -7.53
C SER A 3 9.11 -0.33 -6.10
N TYR A 4 8.56 0.70 -5.46
CA TYR A 4 8.86 1.08 -4.07
C TYR A 4 7.56 1.21 -3.26
N LEU A 5 7.49 0.52 -2.12
CA LEU A 5 6.33 0.50 -1.21
C LEU A 5 6.73 1.16 0.11
N ARG A 6 5.93 2.11 0.61
CA ARG A 6 6.14 2.73 1.93
C ARG A 6 4.84 2.66 2.74
N VAL A 7 4.90 1.95 3.87
CA VAL A 7 3.80 1.88 4.83
C VAL A 7 4.04 2.93 5.93
N ARG A 8 3.06 3.79 6.20
CA ARG A 8 3.10 4.80 7.27
C ARG A 8 1.99 4.52 8.28
N GLY A 9 2.35 4.17 9.52
CA GLY A 9 1.43 4.25 10.65
C GLY A 9 1.64 5.60 11.36
N GLN A 10 0.65 6.51 11.33
CA GLN A 10 0.72 7.79 12.04
C GLN A 10 -0.49 7.96 12.96
N ARG A 11 -0.23 8.06 14.27
CA ARG A 11 -1.17 8.49 15.30
C ARG A 11 -1.36 10.01 15.21
N ALA A 12 -2.40 10.49 14.55
CA ALA A 12 -3.23 11.64 14.96
C ALA A 12 -4.13 12.12 13.80
N ALA A 13 -5.43 12.21 14.11
CA ALA A 13 -6.52 12.81 13.33
C ALA A 13 -6.95 12.04 12.07
N LEU A 14 -8.00 11.21 12.24
CA LEU A 14 -8.61 10.26 11.28
C LEU A 14 -7.78 8.98 11.08
N GLU A 15 -8.16 7.95 11.84
CA GLU A 15 -7.61 6.59 11.85
C GLU A 15 -7.89 5.84 10.54
N LEU A 16 -7.31 6.29 9.43
CA LEU A 16 -7.34 5.53 8.19
C LEU A 16 -5.92 5.01 7.94
N LEU A 17 -5.79 3.70 8.10
CA LEU A 17 -4.62 2.97 7.65
C LEU A 17 -4.55 3.06 6.12
N VAL A 18 -3.52 3.74 5.63
CA VAL A 18 -3.32 4.01 4.20
C VAL A 18 -1.95 3.52 3.75
N VAL A 19 -1.91 2.86 2.60
CA VAL A 19 -0.68 2.44 1.93
C VAL A 19 -0.47 3.30 0.69
N GLU A 20 0.74 3.82 0.54
CA GLU A 20 1.16 4.61 -0.62
C GLU A 20 2.04 3.74 -1.53
N VAL A 21 1.65 3.64 -2.79
CA VAL A 21 2.38 2.90 -3.82
C VAL A 21 2.90 3.88 -4.87
N TYR A 22 4.16 3.70 -5.25
CA TYR A 22 4.78 4.47 -6.33
C TYR A 22 5.35 3.51 -7.37
N ARG A 23 4.86 3.61 -8.61
CA ARG A 23 5.29 2.77 -9.73
C ARG A 23 6.11 3.58 -10.72
N ARG A 24 7.23 3.03 -11.17
CA ARG A 24 8.02 3.66 -12.24
C ARG A 24 7.26 3.72 -13.58
N SER A 25 6.37 2.75 -13.85
CA SER A 25 5.54 2.71 -15.07
C SER A 25 4.55 3.86 -15.16
N THR A 26 4.11 4.40 -14.02
CA THR A 26 3.22 5.56 -13.93
C THR A 26 3.99 6.87 -13.72
N ASN A 27 5.30 6.89 -14.05
CA ASN A 27 6.19 8.02 -13.79
C ASN A 27 6.20 8.46 -12.32
N TRP A 28 6.19 7.49 -11.40
CA TRP A 28 6.14 7.71 -9.94
C TRP A 28 4.89 8.44 -9.47
N GLN A 29 3.78 8.29 -10.19
CA GLN A 29 2.49 8.76 -9.71
C GLN A 29 2.14 8.05 -8.40
N GLN A 30 1.66 8.83 -7.44
CA GLN A 30 1.27 8.35 -6.12
C GLN A 30 -0.11 7.71 -6.18
N GLU A 31 -0.20 6.48 -5.69
CA GLU A 31 -1.44 5.73 -5.54
C GLU A 31 -1.71 5.49 -4.04
N TYR A 32 -2.94 5.73 -3.60
CA TYR A 32 -3.37 5.52 -2.22
C TYR A 32 -4.30 4.33 -2.13
N TYR A 33 -4.02 3.44 -1.19
CA TYR A 33 -4.85 2.28 -0.90
C TYR A 33 -5.28 2.25 0.56
N THR A 34 -6.54 1.89 0.81
CA THR A 34 -7.13 1.81 2.16
C THR A 34 -7.34 0.36 2.59
N VAL A 35 -7.60 0.15 3.88
CA VAL A 35 -8.05 -1.16 4.44
C VAL A 35 -9.16 -1.78 3.56
N HIS A 36 -9.15 -3.10 3.41
CA HIS A 36 -10.00 -3.89 2.50
C HIS A 36 -9.66 -3.84 1.01
N GLN A 37 -8.61 -3.11 0.61
CA GLN A 37 -8.14 -3.13 -0.77
C GLN A 37 -6.97 -4.09 -0.96
N THR A 38 -6.82 -4.59 -2.18
CA THR A 38 -5.70 -5.44 -2.58
C THR A 38 -4.79 -4.67 -3.52
N ILE A 39 -3.50 -4.65 -3.22
CA ILE A 39 -2.49 -4.07 -4.09
C ILE A 39 -1.97 -5.18 -5.00
N HIS A 40 -2.16 -5.02 -6.31
CA HIS A 40 -1.53 -5.90 -7.31
C HIS A 40 -0.12 -5.38 -7.63
N LEU A 41 0.88 -6.19 -7.32
CA LEU A 41 2.28 -5.94 -7.61
C LEU A 41 2.70 -6.79 -8.81
N ASP A 42 2.45 -6.28 -10.02
CA ASP A 42 2.71 -6.98 -11.30
C ASP A 42 4.16 -7.46 -11.47
N GLN A 43 5.12 -6.85 -10.76
CA GLN A 43 6.54 -7.25 -10.81
C GLN A 43 6.81 -8.60 -10.16
N PHE A 44 5.98 -9.00 -9.20
CA PHE A 44 6.15 -10.22 -8.42
C PHE A 44 5.01 -11.22 -8.65
N ASP A 45 4.09 -10.90 -9.57
CA ASP A 45 2.81 -11.62 -9.73
C ASP A 45 2.11 -11.81 -8.35
N LEU A 46 2.19 -10.76 -7.52
CA LEU A 46 1.82 -10.81 -6.10
C LEU A 46 0.59 -9.97 -5.85
N GLU A 47 -0.41 -10.59 -5.23
CA GLU A 47 -1.59 -9.93 -4.70
C GLU A 47 -1.39 -9.71 -3.21
N LEU A 48 -1.37 -8.44 -2.79
CA LEU A 48 -1.13 -8.06 -1.42
C LEU A 48 -2.43 -7.48 -0.81
N PRO A 49 -3.26 -8.32 -0.17
CA PRO A 49 -4.43 -7.85 0.55
C PRO A 49 -3.99 -7.01 1.76
N LEU A 50 -4.49 -5.77 1.85
CA LEU A 50 -4.07 -4.86 2.91
C LEU A 50 -4.54 -5.29 4.30
N ASP A 51 -5.64 -6.04 4.38
CA ASP A 51 -6.11 -6.63 5.64
C ASP A 51 -5.03 -7.49 6.30
N ALA A 52 -4.30 -8.30 5.51
CA ALA A 52 -3.23 -9.15 5.99
C ALA A 52 -1.98 -8.37 6.44
N ILE A 53 -1.73 -7.18 5.88
CA ILE A 53 -0.63 -6.31 6.34
C ILE A 53 -0.94 -5.74 7.73
N TYR A 54 -2.21 -5.45 7.99
CA TYR A 54 -2.66 -4.86 9.25
C TYR A 54 -3.08 -5.91 10.30
N GLU A 55 -3.06 -7.21 9.98
CA GLU A 55 -3.19 -8.28 10.98
C GLU A 55 -2.08 -8.15 12.04
N GLY A 56 -2.48 -7.84 13.28
CA GLY A 56 -1.57 -7.65 14.42
C GLY A 56 -1.12 -6.22 14.68
N VAL A 57 -1.58 -5.24 13.90
CA VAL A 57 -1.42 -3.80 14.22
C VAL A 57 -2.46 -3.32 15.23
N PHE A 58 -3.56 -4.07 15.40
CA PHE A 58 -4.62 -3.85 16.38
C PHE A 58 -4.47 -4.71 17.63
#